data_AF-A0A436R2A1-F1
#
_entry.id   AF-A0A436R2A1-F1
#
_cell.length_a   1.000
_cell.length_b   1.000
_cell.length_c   1.000
_cell.angle_alpha   90.00
_cell.angle_beta   90.00
_cell.angle_gamma   90.00
#
_symmetry.space_group_name_H-M   'P 1'
#
loop_
_entity.id
_entity.type
_entity.pdbx_description
1 polymer ?
#
loop_
_entity_poly.entity_id
_entity_poly.type
_entity_poly.pdbx_seq_one_letter_code
_entity_poly.pdbx_strand_id
1 'polypeptide(L)'
;MNDETEQLLAYLTADPTGQLHDGLGLVDRYLEAVERQHALMFDAWRQKRYKRALVELHFFLIAIDRVKDGIVLASNVLGAEMASHVGALDLSAYKRARDHFEHIEDRLYGSRKNALKKIEEAGNERTIHYGLSAEDKSFRWSDQKIDVSEEFLSSFLSWAAEAKAIANRSI
;
A
#
# COMPACT_ATOMS: atom_id res chain seq x y z
N MET A 1 25.38 23.51 8.77
CA MET A 1 24.89 22.19 8.35
C MET A 1 23.36 22.31 8.35
N ASN A 2 22.64 21.82 7.34
CA ASN A 2 21.18 21.89 7.35
C ASN A 2 20.60 20.67 8.09
N ASP A 3 19.38 20.81 8.61
CA ASP A 3 18.71 19.80 9.45
C ASP A 3 18.66 18.42 8.78
N GLU A 4 18.50 18.37 7.45
CA GLU A 4 18.52 17.12 6.67
C GLU A 4 19.87 16.39 6.71
N THR A 5 20.99 17.13 6.67
CA THR A 5 22.33 16.54 6.75
C THR A 5 22.62 16.02 8.15
N GLU A 6 22.16 16.72 9.18
CA GLU A 6 22.28 16.28 10.58
C GLU A 6 21.47 15.00 10.83
N GLN A 7 20.25 14.95 10.31
CA GLN A 7 19.39 13.77 10.43
C GLN A 7 19.95 12.57 9.66
N LEU A 8 20.47 12.78 8.44
CA LEU A 8 21.17 11.74 7.68
C LEU A 8 22.37 11.17 8.46
N LEU A 9 23.20 12.03 9.03
CA LEU A 9 24.35 11.61 9.84
C LEU A 9 23.91 10.84 11.09
N ALA A 10 22.84 11.26 11.75
CA ALA A 10 22.28 10.57 12.90
C ALA A 10 21.80 9.16 12.54
N TYR A 11 21.05 9.02 11.44
CA TYR A 11 20.61 7.70 10.93
C TYR A 11 21.79 6.79 10.57
N LEU A 12 22.79 7.29 9.84
CA LEU A 12 23.96 6.51 9.44
C LEU A 12 24.87 6.15 10.62
N THR A 13 24.85 6.96 11.68
CA THR A 13 25.57 6.65 12.93
C THR A 13 24.87 5.55 13.72
N ALA A 14 23.53 5.62 13.81
CA ALA A 14 22.71 4.60 14.47
C ALA A 14 22.67 3.28 13.69
N ASP A 15 22.70 3.35 12.35
CA ASP A 15 22.71 2.21 11.43
C ASP A 15 23.73 2.40 10.30
N PRO A 16 24.96 1.89 10.47
CA PRO A 16 25.98 1.93 9.43
C PRO A 16 25.64 1.14 8.16
N THR A 17 24.62 0.27 8.19
CA THR A 17 24.19 -0.49 7.01
C THR A 17 23.35 0.35 6.03
N GLY A 18 22.81 1.49 6.50
CA GLY A 18 21.98 2.39 5.71
C GLY A 18 20.51 1.95 5.58
N GLN A 19 20.13 0.78 6.11
CA GLN A 19 18.76 0.26 6.01
C GLN A 19 17.72 1.21 6.60
N LEU A 20 18.04 1.82 7.74
CA LEU A 20 17.16 2.77 8.41
C LEU A 20 16.94 4.03 7.55
N HIS A 21 18.03 4.60 7.02
CA HIS A 21 17.94 5.78 6.16
C HIS A 21 17.21 5.47 4.85
N ASP A 22 17.59 4.40 4.17
CA ASP A 22 16.99 3.99 2.90
C ASP A 22 15.51 3.65 3.06
N GLY A 23 15.15 2.97 4.17
CA GLY A 23 13.79 2.61 4.51
C GLY A 23 12.90 3.85 4.69
N LEU A 24 13.36 4.83 5.46
CA LEU A 24 12.61 6.08 5.64
C LEU A 24 12.57 6.94 4.38
N GLY A 25 13.64 6.93 3.57
CA GLY A 25 13.66 7.58 2.26
C GLY A 25 12.63 6.99 1.30
N LEU A 26 12.36 5.68 1.36
CA LEU A 26 11.25 5.05 0.64
C LEU A 26 9.89 5.53 1.17
N VAL A 27 9.71 5.57 2.49
CA VAL A 27 8.46 6.05 3.10
C VAL A 27 8.13 7.46 2.61
N ASP A 28 9.09 8.39 2.67
CA ASP A 28 8.88 9.78 2.30
C ASP A 28 8.53 9.95 0.83
N ARG A 29 9.26 9.25 -0.05
CA ARG A 29 9.02 9.31 -1.49
C ARG A 29 7.63 8.77 -1.88
N TYR A 30 7.18 7.72 -1.21
CA TYR A 30 5.95 7.03 -1.60
C TYR A 30 4.71 7.48 -0.83
N LEU A 31 4.82 8.17 0.31
CA LEU A 31 3.66 8.74 1.00
C LEU A 31 2.91 9.76 0.14
N GLU A 32 3.64 10.71 -0.45
CA GLU A 32 3.05 11.67 -1.40
C GLU A 32 2.43 10.96 -2.61
N ALA A 33 3.02 9.85 -3.04
CA ALA A 33 2.47 9.05 -4.12
C ALA A 33 1.16 8.36 -3.70
N VAL A 34 1.04 7.84 -2.48
CA VAL A 34 -0.20 7.24 -1.97
C VAL A 34 -1.34 8.27 -2.01
N GLU A 35 -1.14 9.46 -1.45
CA GLU A 35 -2.15 10.53 -1.45
C GLU A 35 -2.53 10.96 -2.87
N ARG A 36 -1.53 11.24 -3.70
CA ARG A 36 -1.74 11.69 -5.08
C ARG A 36 -2.52 10.66 -5.89
N GLN A 37 -2.13 9.38 -5.81
CA GLN A 37 -2.78 8.33 -6.60
C GLN A 37 -4.18 8.02 -6.12
N HIS A 38 -4.43 8.11 -4.81
CA HIS A 38 -5.79 8.01 -4.26
C HIS A 38 -6.70 9.11 -4.83
N ALA A 39 -6.25 10.36 -4.80
CA ALA A 39 -7.00 11.48 -5.36
C ALA A 39 -7.27 11.33 -6.87
N LEU A 40 -6.24 10.95 -7.64
CA LEU A 40 -6.36 10.73 -9.09
C LEU A 40 -7.30 9.56 -9.42
N MET A 41 -7.25 8.48 -8.64
CA MET A 41 -8.14 7.33 -8.78
C MET A 41 -9.61 7.75 -8.61
N PHE A 42 -9.95 8.46 -7.54
CA PHE A 42 -11.32 8.88 -7.28
C PHE A 42 -11.81 9.99 -8.21
N ASP A 43 -10.94 10.90 -8.64
CA ASP A 43 -11.28 11.88 -9.68
C ASP A 43 -11.62 11.19 -11.01
N ALA A 44 -10.76 10.28 -11.47
CA ALA A 44 -11.02 9.50 -12.68
C ALA A 44 -12.30 8.68 -12.56
N TRP A 45 -12.57 8.09 -11.39
CA TRP A 45 -13.79 7.35 -11.13
C TRP A 45 -15.03 8.24 -11.21
N ARG A 46 -15.05 9.39 -10.52
CA ARG A 46 -16.17 10.35 -10.57
C ARG A 46 -16.48 10.82 -12.00
N GLN A 47 -15.45 10.96 -12.82
CA GLN A 47 -15.56 11.30 -14.24
C GLN A 47 -15.90 10.10 -15.15
N LYS A 48 -16.21 8.93 -14.58
CA LYS A 48 -16.50 7.67 -15.29
C LYS A 48 -15.35 7.18 -16.20
N ARG A 49 -14.11 7.63 -15.95
CA ARG A 49 -12.89 7.20 -16.64
C ARG A 49 -12.31 5.94 -15.98
N TYR A 50 -13.09 4.85 -15.98
CA TYR A 50 -12.77 3.66 -15.18
C TYR A 50 -11.41 3.02 -15.52
N LYS A 51 -11.01 3.02 -16.79
CA LYS A 51 -9.66 2.54 -17.19
C LYS A 51 -8.56 3.35 -16.50
N ARG A 52 -8.72 4.67 -16.43
CA ARG A 52 -7.76 5.54 -15.73
C ARG A 52 -7.79 5.28 -14.23
N ALA A 53 -8.97 5.17 -13.62
CA ALA A 53 -9.09 4.88 -12.19
C ALA A 53 -8.35 3.58 -11.80
N LEU A 54 -8.43 2.55 -12.65
CA LEU A 54 -7.71 1.29 -12.43
C LEU A 54 -6.18 1.41 -12.57
N VAL A 55 -5.69 2.27 -13.49
CA VAL A 55 -4.25 2.57 -13.60
C VAL A 55 -3.76 3.27 -12.33
N GLU A 56 -4.51 4.25 -11.83
CA GLU A 56 -4.12 4.97 -10.61
C GLU A 56 -4.21 4.07 -9.37
N LEU A 57 -5.22 3.19 -9.30
CA LEU A 57 -5.30 2.16 -8.27
C LEU A 57 -4.05 1.27 -8.26
N HIS A 58 -3.55 0.84 -9.43
CA HIS A 58 -2.33 0.04 -9.49
C HIS A 58 -1.12 0.78 -8.90
N PHE A 59 -0.94 2.05 -9.25
CA PHE A 59 0.14 2.87 -8.68
C PHE A 59 -0.06 3.18 -7.19
N PHE A 60 -1.31 3.32 -6.74
CA PHE A 60 -1.66 3.44 -5.32
C PHE A 60 -1.23 2.18 -4.54
N LEU A 61 -1.53 0.99 -5.06
CA LEU A 61 -1.13 -0.28 -4.45
C LEU A 61 0.38 -0.47 -4.42
N ILE A 62 1.09 -0.09 -5.48
CA ILE A 62 2.57 -0.06 -5.49
C ILE A 62 3.09 0.87 -4.40
N ALA A 63 2.54 2.08 -4.28
CA ALA A 63 3.01 3.05 -3.30
C ALA A 63 2.80 2.57 -1.86
N ILE A 64 1.65 1.96 -1.56
CA ILE A 64 1.39 1.31 -0.26
C ILE A 64 2.43 0.24 0.06
N ASP A 65 2.72 -0.64 -0.90
CA ASP A 65 3.70 -1.72 -0.69
C ASP A 65 5.10 -1.17 -0.46
N ARG A 66 5.49 -0.09 -1.15
CA ARG A 66 6.81 0.54 -0.98
C ARG A 66 6.97 1.27 0.35
N VAL A 67 5.92 1.96 0.83
CA VAL A 67 5.91 2.53 2.19
C VAL A 67 6.05 1.41 3.22
N LYS A 68 5.29 0.31 3.05
CA LYS A 68 5.39 -0.85 3.95
C LYS A 68 6.79 -1.46 3.94
N ASP A 69 7.36 -1.71 2.77
CA ASP A 69 8.72 -2.25 2.63
C ASP A 69 9.75 -1.35 3.34
N GLY A 70 9.62 -0.03 3.20
CA GLY A 70 10.48 0.94 3.87
C GLY A 70 10.40 0.85 5.40
N ILE A 71 9.19 0.74 5.95
CA ILE A 71 8.99 0.59 7.40
C ILE A 71 9.50 -0.76 7.89
N VAL A 72 9.29 -1.83 7.13
CA VAL A 72 9.84 -3.17 7.46
C VAL A 72 11.37 -3.13 7.46
N LEU A 73 11.98 -2.45 6.48
CA LEU A 73 13.44 -2.29 6.43
C LEU A 73 13.97 -1.55 7.67
N ALA A 74 13.32 -0.45 8.06
CA ALA A 74 13.65 0.27 9.29
C ALA A 74 13.43 -0.58 10.57
N SER A 75 12.41 -1.45 10.58
CA SER A 75 12.10 -2.32 11.72
C SER A 75 13.19 -3.35 12.04
N ASN A 76 13.98 -3.76 11.03
CA ASN A 76 15.12 -4.67 11.23
C ASN A 76 16.20 -4.08 12.15
N VAL A 77 16.21 -2.75 12.30
CA VAL A 77 17.18 -1.99 13.09
C VAL A 77 16.58 -1.51 14.41
N LEU A 78 15.34 -1.02 14.40
CA LEU A 78 14.72 -0.28 15.52
C LEU A 78 14.07 -1.16 16.60
N GLY A 79 14.15 -2.49 16.48
CA GLY A 79 13.75 -3.43 17.52
C GLY A 79 12.24 -3.56 17.74
N ALA A 80 11.85 -3.87 18.98
CA ALA A 80 10.52 -4.42 19.28
C ALA A 80 9.35 -3.42 19.12
N GLU A 81 9.54 -2.14 19.43
CA GLU A 81 8.48 -1.11 19.28
C GLU A 81 8.07 -0.97 17.81
N MET A 82 9.05 -0.80 16.92
CA MET A 82 8.79 -0.71 15.48
C MET A 82 8.22 -2.02 14.91
N ALA A 83 8.71 -3.18 15.35
CA ALA A 83 8.18 -4.46 14.92
C ALA A 83 6.70 -4.65 15.32
N SER A 84 6.32 -4.22 16.54
CA SER A 84 4.93 -4.25 16.99
C SER A 84 4.05 -3.30 16.17
N HIS A 85 4.57 -2.12 15.83
CA HIS A 85 3.87 -1.14 15.00
C HIS A 85 3.63 -1.66 13.57
N VAL A 86 4.62 -2.33 12.97
CA VAL A 86 4.47 -3.01 11.67
C VAL A 86 3.36 -4.07 11.73
N GLY A 87 3.30 -4.85 12.81
CA GLY A 87 2.29 -5.88 13.00
C GLY A 87 0.86 -5.38 13.24
N ALA A 88 0.69 -4.09 13.57
CA ALA A 88 -0.62 -3.51 13.89
C ALA A 88 -1.51 -3.29 12.66
N LEU A 89 -0.93 -3.25 11.45
CA LEU A 89 -1.68 -3.03 10.21
C LEU A 89 -1.45 -4.18 9.20
N ASP A 90 -2.46 -5.03 9.00
CA ASP A 90 -2.39 -6.08 7.99
C ASP A 90 -2.65 -5.54 6.57
N LEU A 91 -1.55 -5.40 5.81
CA LEU A 91 -1.59 -5.02 4.40
C LEU A 91 -1.49 -6.21 3.44
N SER A 92 -1.64 -7.45 3.92
CA SER A 92 -1.51 -8.66 3.09
C SER A 92 -2.49 -8.69 1.92
N ALA A 93 -3.71 -8.18 2.12
CA ALA A 93 -4.73 -8.09 1.09
C ALA A 93 -4.36 -7.10 -0.03
N TYR A 94 -3.69 -5.99 0.29
CA TYR A 94 -3.24 -4.98 -0.68
C TYR A 94 -2.12 -5.52 -1.57
N LYS A 95 -1.15 -6.23 -0.97
CA LYS A 95 -0.12 -6.95 -1.73
C LYS A 95 -0.74 -7.98 -2.67
N ARG A 96 -1.69 -8.79 -2.16
CA ARG A 96 -2.42 -9.73 -3.02
C ARG A 96 -3.15 -9.00 -4.15
N ALA A 97 -3.84 -7.90 -3.88
CA ALA A 97 -4.54 -7.11 -4.90
C ALA A 97 -3.57 -6.63 -6.00
N ARG A 98 -2.40 -6.11 -5.61
CA ARG A 98 -1.35 -5.68 -6.54
C ARG A 98 -0.85 -6.84 -7.40
N ASP A 99 -0.45 -7.95 -6.77
CA ASP A 99 0.07 -9.13 -7.46
C ASP A 99 -0.98 -9.68 -8.45
N HIS A 100 -2.28 -9.64 -8.09
CA HIS A 100 -3.37 -10.03 -8.99
C HIS A 100 -3.55 -9.07 -10.17
N PHE A 101 -3.25 -7.79 -9.98
CA PHE A 101 -3.33 -6.78 -11.03
C PHE A 101 -2.15 -6.91 -12.00
N GLU A 102 -0.94 -7.15 -11.49
CA GLU A 102 0.29 -7.37 -12.28
C GLU A 102 0.23 -8.66 -13.11
N HIS A 103 -0.44 -9.70 -12.60
CA HIS A 103 -0.58 -10.99 -13.27
C HIS A 103 -1.98 -11.20 -13.85
N ILE A 104 -2.56 -10.17 -14.45
CA ILE A 104 -3.90 -10.26 -15.06
C ILE A 104 -3.94 -11.25 -16.24
N GLU A 105 -2.84 -11.39 -16.98
CA GLU A 105 -2.73 -12.31 -18.12
C GLU A 105 -2.84 -13.78 -17.68
N ASP A 106 -2.16 -14.14 -16.58
CA ASP A 106 -2.26 -15.46 -15.96
C ASP A 106 -3.71 -15.86 -15.67
N ARG A 107 -4.55 -14.88 -15.37
CA ARG A 107 -5.96 -15.07 -15.04
C ARG A 107 -6.85 -15.21 -16.26
N LEU A 108 -6.50 -14.55 -17.36
CA LEU A 108 -7.20 -14.68 -18.63
C LEU A 108 -6.80 -15.97 -19.37
N TYR A 109 -5.55 -16.42 -19.19
CA TYR A 109 -4.97 -17.51 -19.99
C TYR A 109 -4.58 -18.76 -19.19
N GLY A 110 -4.92 -18.86 -17.89
CA GLY A 110 -5.15 -20.16 -17.24
C GLY A 110 -4.12 -20.63 -16.20
N SER A 111 -3.43 -19.75 -15.49
CA SER A 111 -2.67 -20.15 -14.29
C SER A 111 -3.65 -20.51 -13.17
N ARG A 112 -3.55 -21.74 -12.63
CA ARG A 112 -4.40 -22.21 -11.51
C ARG A 112 -4.24 -21.37 -10.24
N LYS A 113 -3.09 -20.71 -10.08
CA LYS A 113 -2.76 -19.94 -8.87
C LYS A 113 -3.60 -18.66 -8.74
N ASN A 114 -3.92 -18.02 -9.87
CA ASN A 114 -4.64 -16.74 -9.92
C ASN A 114 -6.04 -16.87 -10.55
N ALA A 115 -6.55 -18.11 -10.65
CA ALA A 115 -7.84 -18.39 -11.27
C ALA A 115 -8.98 -17.63 -10.58
N LEU A 116 -9.94 -17.18 -11.38
CA LEU A 116 -11.18 -16.57 -10.90
C LEU A 116 -11.93 -17.55 -10.02
N LYS A 117 -12.27 -17.13 -8.80
CA LYS A 117 -13.29 -17.84 -8.02
C LYS A 117 -14.66 -17.27 -8.32
N LYS A 118 -15.63 -18.17 -8.30
CA LYS A 118 -17.05 -17.85 -8.35
C LYS A 118 -17.49 -17.30 -6.98
N ILE A 119 -18.35 -16.30 -7.02
CA ILE A 119 -19.02 -15.76 -5.84
C ILE A 119 -20.52 -15.82 -6.05
N GLU A 120 -21.28 -15.95 -4.96
CA GLU A 120 -22.72 -15.77 -4.97
C GLU A 120 -23.06 -14.34 -4.54
N GLU A 121 -23.78 -13.61 -5.39
CA GLU A 121 -24.27 -12.27 -5.11
C GLU A 121 -25.76 -12.21 -5.46
N ALA A 122 -26.60 -11.90 -4.48
CA ALA A 122 -28.07 -11.89 -4.62
C ALA A 122 -28.65 -13.19 -5.23
N GLY A 123 -28.12 -14.35 -4.83
CA GLY A 123 -28.57 -15.67 -5.31
C GLY A 123 -28.11 -16.03 -6.72
N ASN A 124 -27.25 -15.21 -7.36
CA ASN A 124 -26.67 -15.50 -8.66
C ASN A 124 -25.17 -15.76 -8.53
N GLU A 125 -24.69 -16.79 -9.23
CA GLU A 125 -23.27 -17.06 -9.35
C GLU A 125 -22.65 -16.13 -10.40
N ARG A 126 -21.58 -15.43 -10.02
CA ARG A 126 -20.80 -14.59 -10.94
C ARG A 126 -19.31 -14.66 -10.63
N THR A 127 -18.50 -14.18 -11.57
CA THR A 127 -17.07 -13.94 -11.36
C THR A 127 -16.80 -12.43 -11.38
N ILE A 128 -15.98 -11.95 -10.46
CA ILE A 128 -15.47 -10.57 -10.48
C ILE A 128 -14.04 -10.62 -10.97
N HIS A 129 -13.78 -10.09 -12.17
CA HIS A 129 -12.40 -9.88 -12.61
C HIS A 129 -11.76 -8.80 -11.74
N TYR A 130 -12.21 -7.57 -11.84
CA TYR A 130 -11.83 -6.52 -10.92
C TYR A 130 -12.88 -5.41 -11.01
N GLY A 131 -13.04 -4.66 -9.94
CA GLY A 131 -14.00 -3.57 -9.92
C GLY A 131 -13.84 -2.68 -8.72
N LEU A 132 -14.03 -1.39 -8.95
CA LEU A 132 -14.19 -0.38 -7.93
C LEU A 132 -15.69 -0.28 -7.59
N SER A 133 -16.05 -0.46 -6.33
CA SER A 133 -17.43 -0.44 -5.82
C SER A 133 -17.77 0.92 -5.23
N ALA A 134 -18.71 1.63 -5.86
CA ALA A 134 -19.00 3.02 -5.50
C ALA A 134 -19.74 3.15 -4.17
N GLU A 135 -20.42 2.07 -3.76
CA GLU A 135 -21.23 1.97 -2.56
C GLU A 135 -20.36 1.87 -1.30
N ASP A 136 -19.44 0.90 -1.26
CA ASP A 136 -18.62 0.61 -0.08
C ASP A 136 -17.15 1.04 -0.23
N LYS A 137 -16.85 1.83 -1.27
CA LYS A 137 -15.50 2.35 -1.57
C LYS A 137 -14.42 1.27 -1.55
N SER A 138 -14.78 0.08 -1.99
CA SER A 138 -13.86 -1.07 -2.05
C SER A 138 -13.35 -1.34 -3.45
N PHE A 139 -12.14 -1.88 -3.52
CA PHE A 139 -11.69 -2.60 -4.71
C PHE A 139 -11.94 -4.10 -4.50
N ARG A 140 -12.58 -4.74 -5.48
CA ARG A 140 -12.94 -6.15 -5.43
C ARG A 140 -12.28 -6.92 -6.56
N TRP A 141 -11.84 -8.14 -6.26
CA TRP A 141 -11.42 -9.13 -7.25
C TRP A 141 -11.76 -10.51 -6.72
N SER A 142 -12.32 -11.37 -7.57
CA SER A 142 -12.73 -12.71 -7.16
C SER A 142 -13.68 -12.65 -5.93
N ASP A 143 -13.33 -13.35 -4.84
CA ASP A 143 -13.98 -13.37 -3.53
C ASP A 143 -13.32 -12.43 -2.51
N GLN A 144 -12.38 -11.60 -2.95
CA GLN A 144 -11.57 -10.73 -2.11
C GLN A 144 -11.97 -9.26 -2.32
N LYS A 145 -11.71 -8.46 -1.29
CA LYS A 145 -11.82 -7.01 -1.36
C LYS A 145 -10.78 -6.32 -0.48
N ILE A 146 -10.44 -5.09 -0.84
CA ILE A 146 -9.71 -4.13 0.00
C ILE A 146 -10.52 -2.86 0.12
N ASP A 147 -10.31 -2.16 1.23
CA ASP A 147 -10.81 -0.81 1.42
C ASP A 147 -9.92 0.17 0.64
N VAL A 148 -10.52 1.10 -0.08
CA VAL A 148 -9.79 2.21 -0.71
C VAL A 148 -10.41 3.56 -0.34
N SER A 149 -11.19 3.61 0.73
CA SER A 149 -11.85 4.80 1.26
C SER A 149 -10.86 5.90 1.71
N GLU A 150 -11.39 7.08 1.99
CA GLU A 150 -10.61 8.18 2.61
C GLU A 150 -10.26 7.84 4.07
N GLU A 151 -11.09 7.05 4.75
CA GLU A 151 -10.86 6.55 6.09
C GLU A 151 -9.65 5.60 6.13
N PHE A 152 -9.56 4.68 5.18
CA PHE A 152 -8.36 3.84 5.03
C PHE A 152 -7.12 4.68 4.74
N LEU A 153 -7.20 5.62 3.78
CA LEU A 153 -6.09 6.52 3.45
C LEU A 153 -5.58 7.24 4.70
N SER A 154 -6.49 7.88 5.46
CA SER A 154 -6.15 8.62 6.67
C SER A 154 -5.48 7.73 7.72
N SER A 155 -6.00 6.51 7.90
CA SER A 155 -5.44 5.52 8.83
C SER A 155 -4.05 5.06 8.40
N PHE A 156 -3.86 4.82 7.11
CA PHE A 156 -2.58 4.41 6.54
C PHE A 156 -1.50 5.50 6.66
N LEU A 157 -1.84 6.75 6.34
CA LEU A 157 -0.93 7.88 6.49
C LEU A 157 -0.54 8.09 7.95
N SER A 158 -1.51 7.98 8.87
CA SER A 158 -1.25 8.07 10.31
C SER A 158 -0.32 6.95 10.79
N TRP A 159 -0.55 5.72 10.31
CA TRP A 159 0.33 4.58 10.60
C TRP A 159 1.76 4.82 10.10
N ALA A 160 1.94 5.33 8.88
CA ALA A 160 3.27 5.63 8.36
C ALA A 160 3.95 6.80 9.10
N ALA A 161 3.19 7.82 9.49
CA ALA A 161 3.70 8.94 10.27
C ALA A 161 4.19 8.50 11.66
N GLU A 162 3.45 7.63 12.35
CA GLU A 162 3.89 7.09 13.64
C GLU A 162 5.16 6.24 13.49
N ALA A 163 5.30 5.47 12.40
CA ALA A 163 6.55 4.76 12.13
C ALA A 163 7.74 5.72 12.04
N LYS A 164 7.61 6.84 11.32
CA LYS A 164 8.65 7.87 11.28
C LYS A 164 8.93 8.46 12.67
N ALA A 165 7.89 8.69 13.47
CA ALA A 165 8.04 9.20 14.84
C ALA A 165 8.82 8.23 15.73
N ILE A 166 8.50 6.93 15.68
CA ILE A 166 9.24 5.87 16.38
C ILE A 166 10.72 5.89 15.98
N ALA A 167 10.99 5.96 14.67
CA ALA A 167 12.36 6.01 14.16
C ALA A 167 13.14 7.24 14.66
N ASN A 168 12.50 8.41 14.68
CA ASN A 168 13.11 9.65 15.17
C ASN A 168 13.39 9.63 16.68
N ARG A 169 12.55 8.95 17.48
CA ARG A 169 12.76 8.82 18.94
C ARG A 169 13.86 7.83 19.31
N SER A 170 14.22 6.95 18.37
CA SER A 170 15.13 5.81 18.60
C SER A 170 16.59 6.13 18.30
N ILE A 171 16.90 7.39 17.97
CA ILE A 171 18.20 7.92 17.56
C ILE A 171 18.51 9.15 18.40
#